data_AF-A0A925J8S7-F1
#
_entry.id   AF-A0A925J8S7-F1
#
_cell.length_a   1.000
_cell.length_b   1.000
_cell.length_c   1.000
_cell.angle_alpha   90.00
_cell.angle_beta   90.00
_cell.angle_gamma   90.00
#
_symmetry.space_group_name_H-M   'P 1'
#
loop_
_entity.id
_entity.type
_entity.pdbx_description
1 polymer ?
#
loop_
_entity_poly.entity_id
_entity_poly.type
_entity_poly.pdbx_seq_one_letter_code
_entity_poly.pdbx_strand_id
1 'polypeptide(L)'
;MTLVRRAFAVAAILVPTLLAAQTYPNKQDPRSNLRPGRNDAGVAAKNMRLVSNTPKAADFDSTRGLTFANSDLAFGGNYVYQGNFAGFTIWDISNPAQPRLMSTVQCITSQGDPSIVGNLLFVSAEGAGNRNDCGKGGVTDPKDHMAGVRIFDVSNPSAPRFVKNVQTCKGSHTHSLMPSPKDKNILYIYVSGSQ
;
A
#
# COMPACT_ATOMS: atom_id res chain seq x y z
N MET A 1 -57.30 -21.78 64.73
CA MET A 1 -56.20 -22.04 63.79
C MET A 1 -56.37 -21.10 62.61
N THR A 2 -55.58 -20.03 62.52
CA THR A 2 -55.66 -19.12 61.38
C THR A 2 -54.25 -18.62 61.06
N LEU A 3 -53.80 -18.95 59.85
CA LEU A 3 -52.42 -18.91 59.39
C LEU A 3 -51.81 -17.50 59.39
N VAL A 4 -50.60 -17.39 59.93
CA VAL A 4 -49.71 -16.23 59.76
C VAL A 4 -49.19 -16.22 58.33
N ARG A 5 -49.61 -15.25 57.51
CA ARG A 5 -49.04 -14.99 56.17
C ARG A 5 -47.65 -14.38 56.34
N ARG A 6 -46.60 -15.13 56.00
CA ARG A 6 -45.27 -14.56 55.74
C ARG A 6 -45.18 -14.16 54.26
N ALA A 7 -45.19 -12.86 54.00
CA ALA A 7 -44.87 -12.32 52.68
C ALA A 7 -43.35 -12.32 52.51
N PHE A 8 -42.83 -13.12 51.57
CA PHE A 8 -41.44 -13.05 51.14
C PHE A 8 -41.30 -11.89 50.15
N ALA A 9 -40.52 -10.88 50.51
CA ALA A 9 -40.11 -9.83 49.58
C ALA A 9 -38.99 -10.37 48.68
N VAL A 10 -39.27 -10.56 47.39
CA VAL A 10 -38.24 -10.85 46.39
C VAL A 10 -37.63 -9.52 45.96
N ALA A 11 -36.39 -9.27 46.40
CA ALA A 11 -35.62 -8.13 45.91
C ALA A 11 -35.14 -8.41 44.48
N ALA A 12 -35.70 -7.69 43.50
CA ALA A 12 -35.21 -7.73 42.14
C ALA A 12 -33.85 -6.99 42.08
N ILE A 13 -32.77 -7.75 41.91
CA ILE A 13 -31.45 -7.17 41.63
C ILE A 13 -31.46 -6.71 40.17
N LEU A 14 -31.59 -5.40 39.96
CA LEU A 14 -31.31 -4.76 38.68
C LEU A 14 -29.81 -4.90 38.40
N VAL A 15 -29.45 -5.86 37.55
CA VAL A 15 -28.11 -5.92 36.95
C VAL A 15 -28.07 -4.82 35.88
N PRO A 16 -27.24 -3.77 36.02
CA PRO A 16 -27.12 -2.77 34.97
C PRO A 16 -26.49 -3.45 33.76
N THR A 17 -27.22 -3.47 32.64
CA THR A 17 -26.66 -3.82 31.35
C THR A 17 -25.56 -2.82 31.04
N LEU A 18 -24.31 -3.27 31.04
CA LEU A 18 -23.15 -2.51 30.55
C LEU A 18 -23.28 -2.35 29.01
N LEU A 19 -24.21 -1.49 28.59
CA LEU A 19 -24.40 -1.03 27.22
C LEU A 19 -23.73 0.34 27.06
N ALA A 20 -22.41 0.42 27.20
CA ALA A 20 -21.65 1.60 26.80
C ALA A 20 -20.17 1.28 26.61
N ALA A 21 -19.84 0.47 25.60
CA ALA A 21 -18.47 0.35 25.09
C ALA A 21 -18.39 0.63 23.58
N GLN A 22 -19.29 1.47 23.05
CA GLN A 22 -19.02 2.23 21.83
C GLN A 22 -18.80 3.68 22.24
N THR A 23 -17.55 4.08 22.37
CA THR A 23 -17.17 5.48 22.48
C THR A 23 -17.43 6.14 21.13
N TYR A 24 -18.68 6.55 20.89
CA TYR A 24 -18.98 7.47 19.81
C TYR A 24 -18.08 8.70 19.98
N PRO A 25 -17.39 9.15 18.94
CA PRO A 25 -16.49 10.28 19.06
C PRO A 25 -17.31 11.47 19.57
N ASN A 26 -16.76 12.13 20.59
CA ASN A 26 -17.39 13.28 21.22
C ASN A 26 -17.75 14.33 20.15
N LYS A 27 -18.83 15.10 20.33
CA LYS A 27 -19.16 16.25 19.46
C LYS A 27 -18.02 17.28 19.36
N GLN A 28 -17.10 17.30 20.32
CA GLN A 28 -15.88 18.13 20.27
C GLN A 28 -14.72 17.50 19.49
N ASP A 29 -14.82 16.24 19.06
CA ASP A 29 -13.80 15.60 18.23
C ASP A 29 -13.86 16.18 16.80
N PRO A 30 -12.77 16.79 16.28
CA PRO A 30 -12.74 17.37 14.94
C PRO A 30 -12.98 16.35 13.82
N ARG A 31 -12.96 15.04 14.12
CA ARG A 31 -13.25 13.96 13.18
C ARG A 31 -14.75 13.68 13.01
N SER A 32 -15.60 14.13 13.92
CA SER A 32 -17.01 13.72 13.99
C SER A 32 -17.91 14.24 12.86
N ASN A 33 -17.51 15.31 12.16
CA ASN A 33 -18.33 15.98 11.13
C ASN A 33 -17.57 16.19 9.82
N LEU A 34 -16.59 15.35 9.51
CA LEU A 34 -15.83 15.46 8.25
C LEU A 34 -16.74 15.10 7.06
N ARG A 35 -16.76 15.98 6.05
CA ARG A 35 -17.48 15.71 4.80
C ARG A 35 -16.84 14.55 4.05
N PRO A 36 -17.63 13.65 3.42
CA PRO A 36 -17.06 12.68 2.49
C PRO A 36 -16.52 13.40 1.24
N GLY A 37 -15.61 12.74 0.54
CA GLY A 37 -15.06 13.22 -0.73
C GLY A 37 -14.00 12.26 -1.25
N ARG A 38 -13.88 12.13 -2.58
CA ARG A 38 -12.82 11.29 -3.19
C ARG A 38 -11.48 12.02 -3.18
N ASN A 39 -11.50 13.30 -3.56
CA ASN A 39 -10.31 14.15 -3.65
C ASN A 39 -10.36 15.35 -2.68
N ASP A 40 -11.50 15.57 -2.04
CA ASP A 40 -11.80 16.75 -1.25
C ASP A 40 -12.50 16.40 0.07
N ALA A 41 -12.24 15.21 0.63
CA ALA A 41 -12.76 14.84 1.94
C ALA A 41 -12.39 15.89 3.01
N GLY A 42 -13.23 16.02 4.04
CA GLY A 42 -12.88 16.80 5.22
C GLY A 42 -11.63 16.23 5.87
N VAL A 43 -10.73 17.09 6.31
CA VAL A 43 -9.46 16.71 6.96
C VAL A 43 -9.47 17.19 8.40
N ALA A 44 -9.11 16.30 9.33
CA ALA A 44 -8.73 16.64 10.69
C ALA A 44 -7.32 16.10 10.94
N ALA A 45 -6.42 16.96 11.42
CA ALA A 45 -5.06 16.59 11.76
C ALA A 45 -4.63 17.31 13.05
N LYS A 46 -3.77 16.66 13.84
CA LYS A 46 -3.14 17.24 15.03
C LYS A 46 -1.63 17.10 14.88
N ASN A 47 -0.89 18.19 15.06
CA ASN A 47 0.57 18.26 14.91
C ASN A 47 1.11 17.87 13.52
N MET A 48 0.23 17.77 12.52
CA MET A 48 0.55 17.46 11.13
C MET A 48 -0.20 18.43 10.22
N ARG A 49 0.42 18.82 9.11
CA ARG A 49 -0.19 19.66 8.08
C ARG A 49 -0.16 18.93 6.75
N LEU A 50 -1.32 18.76 6.12
CA LEU A 50 -1.39 18.29 4.74
C LEU A 50 -0.76 19.36 3.83
N VAL A 51 0.29 18.99 3.10
CA VAL A 51 1.02 19.90 2.21
C VAL A 51 0.46 19.84 0.79
N SER A 52 0.12 18.64 0.30
CA SER A 52 -0.50 18.43 -1.00
C SER A 52 -1.35 17.16 -0.98
N ASN A 53 -2.40 17.13 -1.81
CA ASN A 53 -3.12 15.92 -2.20
C ASN A 53 -3.11 15.85 -3.74
N THR A 54 -2.18 15.07 -4.29
CA THR A 54 -2.05 14.88 -5.73
C THR A 54 -2.83 13.63 -6.16
N PRO A 55 -3.76 13.72 -7.12
CA PRO A 55 -4.48 12.55 -7.63
C PRO A 55 -3.52 11.50 -8.19
N LYS A 56 -3.94 10.24 -8.13
CA LYS A 56 -3.22 9.13 -8.74
C LYS A 56 -3.09 9.34 -10.26
N ALA A 57 -2.03 8.81 -10.86
CA ALA A 57 -1.90 8.75 -12.31
C ALA A 57 -3.14 8.10 -12.96
N ALA A 58 -3.63 8.69 -14.05
CA ALA A 58 -4.89 8.28 -14.71
C ALA A 58 -4.89 6.79 -15.09
N ASP A 59 -3.74 6.26 -15.48
CA ASP A 59 -3.52 4.84 -15.81
C ASP A 59 -3.91 3.88 -14.67
N PHE A 60 -3.82 4.34 -13.42
CA PHE A 60 -4.10 3.56 -12.22
C PHE A 60 -5.32 4.09 -11.45
N ASP A 61 -5.99 5.14 -11.92
CA ASP A 61 -7.13 5.76 -11.23
C ASP A 61 -8.47 5.16 -11.67
N SER A 62 -8.66 3.86 -11.41
CA SER A 62 -9.85 3.10 -11.80
C SER A 62 -10.46 2.31 -10.63
N THR A 63 -11.78 2.13 -10.64
CA THR A 63 -12.56 1.45 -9.58
C THR A 63 -12.57 -0.09 -9.72
N ARG A 64 -11.52 -0.69 -10.29
CA ARG A 64 -11.44 -2.14 -10.52
C ARG A 64 -10.86 -2.88 -9.30
N GLY A 65 -11.55 -2.79 -8.16
CA GLY A 65 -11.13 -3.45 -6.92
C GLY A 65 -9.71 -3.06 -6.51
N LEU A 66 -8.92 -4.04 -6.05
CA LEU A 66 -7.53 -3.83 -5.63
C LEU A 66 -6.52 -3.83 -6.79
N THR A 67 -6.94 -4.04 -8.04
CA THR A 67 -6.03 -4.14 -9.19
C THR A 67 -5.11 -2.92 -9.31
N PHE A 68 -5.61 -1.74 -8.96
CA PHE A 68 -4.84 -0.50 -8.98
C PHE A 68 -4.60 0.09 -7.59
N ALA A 69 -4.65 -0.72 -6.53
CA ALA A 69 -4.25 -0.27 -5.21
C ALA A 69 -2.75 0.11 -5.22
N ASN A 70 -2.42 1.21 -4.53
CA ASN A 70 -1.03 1.53 -4.25
C ASN A 70 -0.57 0.68 -3.07
N SER A 71 0.68 0.23 -3.09
CA SER A 71 1.23 -0.64 -2.03
C SER A 71 2.16 0.12 -1.09
N ASP A 72 3.35 0.48 -1.58
CA ASP A 72 4.44 1.03 -0.79
C ASP A 72 5.21 2.13 -1.55
N LEU A 73 6.12 2.81 -0.86
CA LEU A 73 6.89 3.95 -1.36
C LEU A 73 8.38 3.75 -1.12
N ALA A 74 9.19 4.03 -2.14
CA ALA A 74 10.62 4.22 -1.99
C ALA A 74 11.00 5.67 -2.31
N PHE A 75 12.02 6.19 -1.63
CA PHE A 75 12.49 7.56 -1.78
C PHE A 75 13.93 7.55 -2.29
N GLY A 76 14.24 8.37 -3.28
CA GLY A 76 15.59 8.51 -3.83
C GLY A 76 15.81 9.91 -4.41
N GLY A 77 16.72 10.69 -3.81
CA GLY A 77 16.91 12.10 -4.17
C GLY A 77 15.61 12.90 -4.00
N ASN A 78 15.18 13.57 -5.07
CA ASN A 78 13.93 14.34 -5.12
C ASN A 78 12.74 13.51 -5.65
N TYR A 79 12.84 12.19 -5.71
CA TYR A 79 11.81 11.35 -6.32
C TYR A 79 11.19 10.38 -5.32
N VAL A 80 9.89 10.13 -5.52
CA VAL A 80 9.14 9.05 -4.88
C VAL A 80 8.78 8.02 -5.94
N TYR A 81 9.11 6.77 -5.65
CA TYR A 81 8.72 5.61 -6.44
C TYR A 81 7.55 4.96 -5.72
N GLN A 82 6.35 5.11 -6.26
CA GLN A 82 5.13 4.63 -5.64
C GLN A 82 4.68 3.34 -6.32
N GLY A 83 4.71 2.25 -5.56
CA GLY A 83 4.25 0.93 -5.95
C GLY A 83 2.76 0.88 -6.19
N ASN A 84 2.36 0.04 -7.14
CA ASN A 84 0.97 -0.24 -7.48
C ASN A 84 0.85 -1.72 -7.87
N PHE A 85 -0.30 -2.34 -7.61
CA PHE A 85 -0.51 -3.74 -7.99
C PHE A 85 -0.44 -3.96 -9.52
N ALA A 86 -0.66 -2.90 -10.30
CA ALA A 86 -0.51 -2.88 -11.76
C ALA A 86 0.83 -2.31 -12.27
N GLY A 87 1.78 -1.97 -11.39
CA GLY A 87 3.08 -1.42 -11.77
C GLY A 87 3.64 -0.41 -10.77
N PHE A 88 4.11 0.74 -11.24
CA PHE A 88 4.54 1.83 -10.35
C PHE A 88 4.48 3.19 -11.04
N THR A 89 4.54 4.26 -10.24
CA THR A 89 4.66 5.64 -10.71
C THR A 89 5.88 6.28 -10.11
N ILE A 90 6.49 7.23 -10.83
CA ILE A 90 7.57 8.05 -10.30
C ILE A 90 7.11 9.50 -10.23
N TRP A 91 7.29 10.11 -9.07
CA TRP A 91 6.92 11.49 -8.79
C TRP A 91 8.16 12.31 -8.46
N ASP A 92 8.32 13.46 -9.09
CA ASP A 92 9.24 14.51 -8.63
C ASP A 92 8.56 15.27 -7.47
N ILE A 93 9.21 15.24 -6.31
CA ILE A 93 8.79 15.90 -5.07
C ILE A 93 9.75 17.03 -4.66
N SER A 94 10.54 17.57 -5.60
CA SER A 94 11.38 18.76 -5.37
C SER A 94 10.60 19.95 -4.82
N ASN A 95 9.34 20.09 -5.23
CA ASN A 95 8.34 20.91 -4.56
C ASN A 95 7.26 20.01 -3.91
N PRO A 96 7.29 19.78 -2.58
CA PRO A 96 6.33 18.89 -1.92
C PRO A 96 4.89 19.44 -1.92
N ALA A 97 4.70 20.74 -2.15
CA ALA A 97 3.38 21.34 -2.33
C ALA A 97 2.80 21.11 -3.74
N GLN A 98 3.64 20.73 -4.71
CA GLN A 98 3.23 20.44 -6.08
C GLN A 98 4.02 19.26 -6.67
N PRO A 99 3.81 18.02 -6.18
CA PRO A 99 4.42 16.83 -6.78
C PRO A 99 4.07 16.70 -8.27
N ARG A 100 5.06 16.36 -9.11
CA ARG A 100 4.89 16.20 -10.55
C ARG A 100 5.07 14.74 -10.95
N LEU A 101 4.13 14.20 -11.72
CA LEU A 101 4.26 12.86 -12.29
C LEU A 101 5.34 12.86 -13.37
N MET A 102 6.34 12.00 -13.22
CA MET A 102 7.44 11.84 -14.18
C MET A 102 7.14 10.71 -15.17
N SER A 103 6.66 9.57 -14.66
CA SER A 103 6.27 8.42 -15.48
C SER A 103 5.32 7.49 -14.75
N THR A 104 4.57 6.73 -15.54
CA THR A 104 3.76 5.58 -15.10
C THR A 104 4.25 4.35 -15.85
N VAL A 105 4.67 3.32 -15.10
CA VAL A 105 5.10 2.04 -15.68
C VAL A 105 4.02 1.00 -15.40
N GLN A 106 3.31 0.59 -16.45
CA GLN A 106 2.30 -0.47 -16.38
C GLN A 106 2.99 -1.84 -16.51
N CYS A 107 3.21 -2.51 -15.39
CA CYS A 107 3.77 -3.84 -15.36
C CYS A 107 3.22 -4.57 -14.14
N ILE A 108 2.25 -5.46 -14.36
CA ILE A 108 1.51 -6.10 -13.27
C ILE A 108 2.47 -6.90 -12.35
N THR A 109 2.31 -6.68 -11.05
CA THR A 109 3.06 -7.33 -9.98
C THR A 109 2.15 -8.01 -8.95
N SER A 110 0.92 -7.50 -8.83
CA SER A 110 -0.05 -7.78 -7.76
C SER A 110 0.43 -7.48 -6.34
N GLN A 111 1.59 -6.84 -6.20
CA GLN A 111 2.19 -6.39 -4.93
C GLN A 111 2.83 -5.03 -5.15
N GLY A 112 3.97 -4.98 -5.84
CA GLY A 112 4.53 -3.72 -6.33
C GLY A 112 5.37 -2.95 -5.32
N ASP A 113 5.72 -3.56 -4.18
CA ASP A 113 6.55 -2.92 -3.15
C ASP A 113 7.93 -2.56 -3.72
N PRO A 114 8.29 -1.26 -3.76
CA PRO A 114 9.54 -0.82 -4.32
C PRO A 114 10.62 -0.67 -3.24
N SER A 115 11.88 -0.90 -3.61
CA SER A 115 13.06 -0.39 -2.91
C SER A 115 14.07 0.11 -3.94
N ILE A 116 14.90 1.10 -3.58
CA ILE A 116 15.85 1.71 -4.50
C ILE A 116 17.26 1.73 -3.92
N VAL A 117 18.26 1.41 -4.76
CA VAL A 117 19.69 1.61 -4.46
C VAL A 117 20.35 2.23 -5.69
N GLY A 118 20.92 3.43 -5.52
CA GLY A 118 21.42 4.21 -6.64
C GLY A 118 20.31 4.48 -7.65
N ASN A 119 20.50 4.03 -8.90
CA ASN A 119 19.52 4.18 -9.98
C ASN A 119 18.75 2.88 -10.26
N LEU A 120 18.85 1.86 -9.42
CA LEU A 120 18.14 0.60 -9.60
C LEU A 120 16.96 0.52 -8.66
N LEU A 121 15.77 0.42 -9.25
CA LEU A 121 14.51 0.17 -8.56
C LEU A 121 14.19 -1.33 -8.61
N PHE A 122 13.96 -1.90 -7.43
CA PHE A 122 13.58 -3.29 -7.23
C PHE A 122 12.12 -3.31 -6.84
N VAL A 123 11.31 -4.13 -7.52
CA VAL A 123 9.86 -4.15 -7.34
C VAL A 123 9.41 -5.59 -7.12
N SER A 124 8.75 -5.83 -5.99
CA SER A 124 8.18 -7.13 -5.62
C SER A 124 7.02 -7.53 -6.52
N ALA A 125 7.03 -8.79 -6.99
CA ALA A 125 5.98 -9.39 -7.81
C ALA A 125 5.61 -10.77 -7.27
N GLU A 126 4.32 -10.97 -6.98
CA GLU A 126 3.81 -12.23 -6.41
C GLU A 126 2.52 -12.71 -7.07
N GLY A 127 1.80 -11.92 -7.85
CA GLY A 127 0.57 -12.41 -8.48
C GLY A 127 0.77 -13.51 -9.53
N ALA A 128 -0.22 -14.39 -9.67
CA ALA A 128 -0.30 -15.36 -10.77
C ALA A 128 -0.47 -14.71 -12.16
N GLY A 129 -1.02 -13.49 -12.22
CA GLY A 129 -1.29 -12.77 -13.48
C GLY A 129 -0.11 -11.98 -14.06
N ASN A 130 1.06 -12.05 -13.42
CA ASN A 130 2.23 -11.26 -13.79
C ASN A 130 2.96 -11.86 -14.99
N ARG A 131 3.02 -11.15 -16.12
CA ARG A 131 3.83 -11.59 -17.27
C ARG A 131 5.29 -11.19 -17.16
N ASN A 132 6.19 -12.02 -17.66
CA ASN A 132 7.62 -11.79 -17.77
C ASN A 132 7.96 -10.50 -18.56
N ASP A 133 7.22 -10.22 -19.61
CA ASP A 133 7.39 -9.10 -20.55
C ASP A 133 6.58 -7.84 -20.19
N CYS A 134 5.93 -7.82 -19.02
CA CYS A 134 5.00 -6.75 -18.61
C CYS A 134 3.82 -6.52 -19.58
N GLY A 135 3.52 -7.49 -20.45
CA GLY A 135 2.42 -7.39 -21.41
C GLY A 135 1.04 -7.32 -20.75
N LYS A 136 0.05 -6.84 -21.53
CA LYS A 136 -1.36 -6.84 -21.12
C LYS A 136 -1.95 -8.26 -21.23
N GLY A 137 -3.10 -8.48 -20.58
CA GLY A 137 -3.90 -9.70 -20.76
C GLY A 137 -3.63 -10.85 -19.77
N GLY A 138 -2.70 -10.68 -18.82
CA GLY A 138 -2.37 -11.73 -17.86
C GLY A 138 -1.61 -12.91 -18.47
N VAL A 139 -1.29 -13.91 -17.65
CA VAL A 139 -0.50 -15.08 -18.06
C VAL A 139 -1.39 -16.13 -18.71
N THR A 140 -1.05 -16.56 -19.92
CA THR A 140 -1.72 -17.67 -20.63
C THR A 140 -0.85 -18.92 -20.71
N ASP A 141 0.46 -18.76 -20.96
CA ASP A 141 1.44 -19.84 -20.85
C ASP A 141 2.15 -19.71 -19.48
N PRO A 142 2.15 -20.75 -18.63
CA PRO A 142 2.87 -20.73 -17.35
C PRO A 142 4.34 -20.32 -17.45
N LYS A 143 5.00 -20.51 -18.60
CA LYS A 143 6.39 -20.08 -18.84
C LYS A 143 6.54 -18.55 -18.86
N ASP A 144 5.47 -17.84 -19.16
CA ASP A 144 5.44 -16.38 -19.16
C ASP A 144 5.12 -15.79 -17.79
N HIS A 145 4.83 -16.63 -16.78
CA HIS A 145 4.58 -16.17 -15.43
C HIS A 145 5.86 -15.60 -14.78
N MET A 146 5.71 -14.48 -14.07
CA MET A 146 6.77 -13.84 -13.31
C MET A 146 6.39 -13.67 -11.84
N ALA A 147 7.13 -14.31 -10.94
CA ALA A 147 7.05 -14.14 -9.51
C ALA A 147 8.45 -14.03 -8.90
N GLY A 148 8.72 -12.93 -8.21
CA GLY A 148 10.02 -12.62 -7.61
C GLY A 148 10.25 -11.12 -7.63
N VAL A 149 11.45 -10.68 -8.02
CA VAL A 149 11.81 -9.26 -8.03
C VAL A 149 12.04 -8.79 -9.46
N ARG A 150 11.37 -7.70 -9.84
CA ARG A 150 11.64 -6.97 -11.10
C ARG A 150 12.64 -5.86 -10.83
N ILE A 151 13.59 -5.67 -11.74
CA ILE A 151 14.63 -4.65 -11.64
C ILE A 151 14.46 -3.66 -12.79
N PHE A 152 14.38 -2.39 -12.46
CA PHE A 152 14.32 -1.28 -13.40
C PHE A 152 15.48 -0.32 -13.16
N ASP A 153 16.05 0.20 -14.23
CA ASP A 153 16.98 1.32 -14.21
C ASP A 153 16.16 2.60 -14.35
N VAL A 154 16.22 3.43 -13.31
CA VAL A 154 15.50 4.69 -13.16
C VAL A 154 16.43 5.90 -13.24
N SER A 155 17.62 5.74 -13.85
CA SER A 155 18.55 6.86 -14.09
C SER A 155 17.89 8.03 -14.83
N ASN A 156 16.92 7.73 -15.70
CA ASN A 156 15.97 8.70 -16.25
C ASN A 156 14.56 8.41 -15.70
N PRO A 157 14.09 9.17 -14.69
CA PRO A 157 12.77 9.00 -14.08
C PRO A 157 11.58 9.13 -15.05
N SER A 158 11.79 9.81 -16.18
CA SER A 158 10.76 10.01 -17.22
C SER A 158 10.65 8.81 -18.17
N ALA A 159 11.67 7.95 -18.20
CA ALA A 159 11.72 6.77 -19.05
C ALA A 159 12.45 5.60 -18.34
N PRO A 160 11.83 4.99 -17.30
CA PRO A 160 12.40 3.81 -16.65
C PRO A 160 12.64 2.68 -17.64
N ARG A 161 13.78 2.00 -17.51
CA ARG A 161 14.15 0.89 -18.38
C ARG A 161 14.10 -0.42 -17.61
N PHE A 162 13.35 -1.38 -18.11
CA PHE A 162 13.37 -2.73 -17.57
C PHE A 162 14.77 -3.36 -17.74
N VAL A 163 15.32 -3.89 -16.65
CA VAL A 163 16.65 -4.51 -16.63
C VAL A 163 16.52 -6.03 -16.64
N LYS A 164 15.83 -6.59 -15.64
CA LYS A 164 15.68 -8.04 -15.50
C LYS A 164 14.60 -8.43 -14.51
N ASN A 165 14.12 -9.65 -14.69
CA ASN A 165 13.36 -10.40 -13.70
C ASN A 165 14.29 -11.36 -12.93
N VAL A 166 14.15 -11.42 -11.61
CA VAL A 166 14.74 -12.44 -10.75
C VAL A 166 13.60 -13.29 -10.20
N GLN A 167 13.43 -14.48 -10.79
CA GLN A 167 12.40 -15.42 -10.38
C GLN A 167 12.75 -16.05 -9.02
N THR A 168 11.75 -16.20 -8.17
CA THR A 168 11.84 -16.93 -6.90
C THR A 168 10.74 -17.97 -6.83
N CYS A 169 10.98 -19.09 -6.13
CA CYS A 169 10.02 -20.20 -6.07
C CYS A 169 8.66 -19.83 -5.47
N LYS A 170 8.62 -18.78 -4.64
CA LYS A 170 7.45 -18.35 -3.85
C LYS A 170 7.04 -16.90 -4.14
N GLY A 171 7.57 -16.30 -5.21
CA GLY A 171 7.38 -14.90 -5.52
C GLY A 171 8.04 -13.95 -4.52
N SER A 172 7.66 -12.68 -4.59
CA SER A 172 8.00 -11.66 -3.61
C SER A 172 6.77 -10.82 -3.31
N HIS A 173 6.23 -11.01 -2.10
CA HIS A 173 5.25 -10.12 -1.48
C HIS A 173 5.88 -8.76 -1.21
N THR A 174 7.01 -8.81 -0.50
CA THR A 174 7.86 -7.67 -0.18
C THR A 174 9.32 -8.10 -0.19
N HIS A 175 10.24 -7.15 -0.09
CA HIS A 175 11.67 -7.45 0.01
C HIS A 175 12.42 -6.39 0.81
N SER A 176 13.63 -6.73 1.25
CA SER A 176 14.55 -5.80 1.89
C SER A 176 15.92 -5.85 1.22
N LEU A 177 16.47 -4.67 0.95
CA LEU A 177 17.78 -4.50 0.32
C LEU A 177 18.84 -4.32 1.40
N MET A 178 19.94 -5.08 1.30
CA MET A 178 21.07 -5.01 2.21
C MET A 178 22.35 -4.89 1.37
N PRO A 179 22.84 -3.67 1.11
CA PRO A 179 24.13 -3.48 0.45
C PRO A 179 25.26 -4.18 1.22
N SER A 180 26.18 -4.83 0.52
CA SER A 180 27.32 -5.47 1.17
C SER A 180 28.22 -4.42 1.82
N PRO A 181 28.66 -4.63 3.07
CA PRO A 181 29.59 -3.71 3.73
C PRO A 181 31.03 -3.83 3.19
N LYS A 182 31.35 -4.90 2.44
CA LYS A 182 32.71 -5.21 1.97
C LYS A 182 32.91 -4.96 0.47
N ASP A 183 31.85 -5.03 -0.32
CA ASP A 183 31.91 -4.87 -1.77
C ASP A 183 30.71 -4.05 -2.26
N LYS A 184 30.98 -2.86 -2.80
CA LYS A 184 29.95 -1.95 -3.31
C LYS A 184 29.20 -2.50 -4.54
N ASN A 185 29.71 -3.56 -5.18
CA ASN A 185 29.07 -4.21 -6.31
C ASN A 185 28.13 -5.35 -5.91
N ILE A 186 28.02 -5.67 -4.61
CA ILE A 186 27.15 -6.73 -4.11
C ILE A 186 25.98 -6.12 -3.34
N LEU A 187 24.76 -6.49 -3.77
CA LEU A 187 23.52 -6.18 -3.09
C LEU A 187 22.83 -7.49 -2.70
N TYR A 188 22.57 -7.68 -1.42
CA TYR A 188 21.74 -8.78 -0.94
C TYR A 188 20.28 -8.35 -0.95
N ILE A 189 19.41 -9.25 -1.39
CA ILE A 189 17.96 -9.03 -1.42
C ILE A 189 17.31 -10.14 -0.59
N TYR A 190 16.69 -9.77 0.52
CA TYR A 190 15.91 -10.68 1.35
C TYR A 190 14.46 -10.63 0.90
N VAL A 191 14.00 -11.72 0.30
CA VAL A 191 12.67 -11.82 -0.29
C VAL A 191 11.72 -12.49 0.69
N SER A 192 10.54 -11.90 0.88
CA SER A 192 9.41 -12.53 1.56
C SER A 192 8.29 -12.75 0.55
N GLY A 193 7.83 -13.99 0.39
CA GLY A 193 6.80 -14.40 -0.57
C GLY A 193 6.16 -15.72 -0.13
N SER A 194 4.95 -15.99 -0.62
CA SER A 194 4.04 -16.98 -0.05
C SER A 194 3.25 -17.83 -1.05
N GLN A 195 3.44 -17.65 -2.37
CA GLN A 195 2.70 -18.40 -3.40
C GLN A 195 2.83 -19.92 -3.33
#